data_AF-A0A6N6T2U2-F1
#
_entry.id   AF-A0A6N6T2U2-F1
#
_cell.length_a   1.000
_cell.length_b   1.000
_cell.length_c   1.000
_cell.angle_alpha   90.00
_cell.angle_beta   90.00
_cell.angle_gamma   90.00
#
_symmetry.space_group_name_H-M   'P 1'
#
loop_
_entity.id
_entity.type
_entity.pdbx_description
1 polymer ?
#
loop_
_entity_poly.entity_id
_entity_poly.type
_entity_poly.pdbx_seq_one_letter_code
_entity_poly.pdbx_strand_id
1 'polypeptide(L)'
;MLALARTLGLVLVVLAAPSGVARAATTAETLAQWGLLGTWALDCSQPASSGNGYLTYLATSGGKVVHRREFGSRRDSNDVLEATIGRDGTLELVIHFSALAQTRKFVLMKGPDGRVRAMANSTVEGTEYTVRDGRFTSNNQPTPWQVRCSREQAFQFG
;
A
#
# COMPACT_ATOMS: atom_id res chain seq x y z
N MET A 1 -38.88 -4.97 70.04
CA MET A 1 -38.16 -3.93 69.28
C MET A 1 -37.57 -4.58 68.04
N LEU A 2 -38.03 -4.19 66.85
CA LEU A 2 -37.61 -4.71 65.55
C LEU A 2 -36.19 -4.25 65.22
N ALA A 3 -35.31 -5.18 64.82
CA ALA A 3 -34.05 -4.84 64.16
C ALA A 3 -34.31 -4.68 62.66
N LEU A 4 -34.24 -3.45 62.16
CA LEU A 4 -34.36 -3.14 60.73
C LEU A 4 -33.09 -3.60 59.98
N ALA A 5 -33.29 -4.48 59.01
CA ALA A 5 -32.30 -4.87 58.02
C ALA A 5 -31.93 -3.66 57.14
N ARG A 6 -30.64 -3.33 57.07
CA ARG A 6 -30.07 -2.38 56.11
C ARG A 6 -29.39 -3.15 54.98
N THR A 7 -30.16 -3.52 53.97
CA THR A 7 -29.63 -4.02 52.71
C THR A 7 -29.19 -2.84 51.85
N LEU A 8 -27.88 -2.63 51.73
CA LEU A 8 -27.31 -1.65 50.81
C LEU A 8 -27.38 -2.26 49.39
N GLY A 9 -28.34 -1.81 48.58
CA GLY A 9 -28.46 -2.25 47.19
C GLY A 9 -27.36 -1.65 46.32
N LEU A 10 -26.43 -2.50 45.85
CA LEU A 10 -25.44 -2.13 44.85
C LEU A 10 -26.13 -2.08 43.47
N VAL A 11 -26.42 -0.88 42.97
CA VAL A 11 -26.93 -0.70 41.60
C VAL A 11 -25.75 -0.81 40.63
N LEU A 12 -25.64 -1.95 39.96
CA LEU A 12 -24.66 -2.19 38.90
C LEU A 12 -25.20 -1.58 37.59
N VAL A 13 -24.79 -0.35 37.26
CA VAL A 13 -25.10 0.25 35.94
C VAL A 13 -24.18 -0.40 34.91
N VAL A 14 -24.72 -1.38 34.16
CA VAL A 14 -24.05 -1.98 33.00
C VAL A 14 -24.15 -0.98 31.83
N LEU A 15 -23.09 -0.22 31.56
CA LEU A 15 -22.97 0.54 30.33
C LEU A 15 -22.76 -0.43 29.15
N ALA A 16 -23.82 -0.69 28.39
CA ALA A 16 -23.73 -1.34 27.10
C ALA A 16 -23.05 -0.39 26.10
N ALA A 17 -21.73 -0.45 26.01
CA ALA A 17 -21.01 0.23 24.94
C ALA A 17 -21.35 -0.45 23.60
N PRO A 18 -21.71 0.29 22.55
CA PRO A 18 -21.89 -0.29 21.23
C PRO A 18 -20.53 -0.84 20.76
N SER A 19 -20.43 -2.16 20.72
CA SER A 19 -19.31 -2.86 20.09
C SER A 19 -19.41 -2.64 18.58
N GLY A 20 -18.84 -1.53 18.10
CA GLY A 20 -18.62 -1.30 16.68
C GLY A 20 -17.83 -2.49 16.14
N VAL A 21 -18.39 -3.16 15.13
CA VAL A 21 -17.70 -4.26 14.44
C VAL A 21 -16.46 -3.65 13.80
N ALA A 22 -15.29 -3.88 14.40
CA ALA A 22 -14.01 -3.45 13.83
C ALA A 22 -13.77 -4.26 12.56
N ARG A 23 -14.20 -3.73 11.41
CA ARG A 23 -13.87 -4.32 10.10
C ARG A 23 -12.42 -3.93 9.79
N ALA A 24 -11.58 -4.93 9.52
CA ALA A 24 -10.24 -4.68 9.00
C ALA A 24 -10.36 -3.88 7.69
N ALA A 25 -9.57 -2.81 7.56
CA ALA A 25 -9.53 -2.02 6.34
C ALA A 25 -9.09 -2.91 5.16
N THR A 26 -9.76 -2.75 4.03
CA THR A 26 -9.40 -3.44 2.78
C THR A 26 -8.12 -2.84 2.18
N THR A 27 -7.44 -3.61 1.33
CA THR A 27 -6.25 -3.14 0.60
C THR A 27 -6.52 -1.84 -0.15
N ALA A 28 -7.67 -1.73 -0.82
CA ALA A 28 -8.07 -0.51 -1.53
C ALA A 28 -8.26 0.69 -0.60
N GLU A 29 -8.88 0.51 0.57
CA GLU A 29 -9.06 1.57 1.57
C GLU A 29 -7.70 2.03 2.12
N THR A 30 -6.80 1.10 2.44
CA THR A 30 -5.45 1.42 2.91
C THR A 30 -4.65 2.20 1.85
N LEU A 31 -4.69 1.78 0.59
CA LEU A 31 -4.01 2.48 -0.51
C LEU A 31 -4.65 3.85 -0.81
N ALA A 32 -5.97 3.98 -0.66
CA ALA A 32 -6.66 5.25 -0.80
C ALA A 32 -6.27 6.22 0.33
N GLN A 33 -6.28 5.75 1.57
CA GLN A 33 -5.88 6.52 2.76
C GLN A 33 -4.44 6.99 2.66
N TRP A 34 -3.52 6.11 2.27
CA TRP A 34 -2.13 6.50 2.06
C TRP A 34 -1.98 7.39 0.82
N GLY A 35 -2.87 7.28 -0.17
CA GLY A 35 -2.86 8.05 -1.41
C GLY A 35 -1.95 7.48 -2.49
N LEU A 36 -1.92 6.15 -2.67
CA LEU A 36 -1.17 5.45 -3.72
C LEU A 36 -2.01 5.17 -4.98
N LEU A 37 -3.33 4.96 -4.85
CA LEU A 37 -4.19 4.61 -6.00
C LEU A 37 -3.99 5.57 -7.18
N GLY A 38 -3.94 5.06 -8.40
CA GLY A 38 -3.64 5.83 -9.62
C GLY A 38 -2.32 5.40 -10.29
N THR A 39 -1.87 6.20 -11.26
CA THR A 39 -0.70 5.89 -12.10
C THR A 39 0.49 6.76 -11.73
N TRP A 40 1.68 6.14 -11.69
CA TRP A 40 2.94 6.74 -11.31
C TRP A 40 4.02 6.41 -12.35
N ALA A 41 4.89 7.37 -12.65
CA ALA A 41 6.02 7.19 -13.56
C ALA A 41 7.20 8.06 -13.12
N LEU A 42 8.38 7.86 -13.73
CA LEU A 42 9.51 8.77 -13.51
C LEU A 42 9.29 10.11 -14.20
N ASP A 43 8.76 10.06 -15.43
CA ASP A 43 8.39 11.21 -16.22
C ASP A 43 7.08 10.92 -16.96
N CYS A 44 6.00 11.61 -16.59
CA CYS A 44 4.67 11.43 -17.18
C CYS A 44 4.53 12.04 -18.59
N SER A 45 5.55 12.76 -19.08
CA SER A 45 5.60 13.32 -20.44
C SER A 45 6.28 12.41 -21.45
N GLN A 46 6.90 11.32 -20.98
CA GLN A 46 7.61 10.36 -21.81
C GLN A 46 6.82 9.05 -21.92
N PRO A 47 6.88 8.35 -23.06
CA PRO A 47 6.21 7.06 -23.20
C PRO A 47 6.78 6.02 -22.24
N ALA A 48 6.00 4.96 -21.99
CA ALA A 48 6.46 3.84 -21.21
C ALA A 48 7.66 3.15 -21.88
N SER A 49 8.68 2.84 -21.07
CA SER A 49 9.88 2.13 -21.53
C SER A 49 10.53 1.39 -20.38
N SER A 50 11.59 0.62 -20.65
CA SER A 50 12.39 -0.01 -19.59
C SER A 50 12.98 1.00 -18.61
N GLY A 51 13.22 2.24 -19.04
CA GLY A 51 13.72 3.35 -18.21
C GLY A 51 12.63 4.25 -17.64
N ASN A 52 11.38 4.12 -18.08
CA ASN A 52 10.24 4.94 -17.62
C ASN A 52 8.99 4.07 -17.50
N GLY A 53 8.89 3.28 -16.43
CA GLY A 53 7.75 2.41 -16.21
C GLY A 53 6.52 3.17 -15.70
N TYR A 54 5.35 2.86 -16.26
CA TYR A 54 4.07 3.33 -15.75
C TYR A 54 3.49 2.29 -14.78
N LEU A 55 3.42 2.66 -13.50
CA LEU A 55 2.99 1.83 -12.39
C LEU A 55 1.60 2.26 -11.94
N THR A 56 0.58 1.46 -12.23
CA THR A 56 -0.81 1.78 -11.89
C THR A 56 -1.33 0.89 -10.78
N TYR A 57 -1.91 1.50 -9.75
CA TYR A 57 -2.60 0.83 -8.65
C TYR A 57 -4.11 1.09 -8.77
N LEU A 58 -4.85 0.08 -9.20
CA LEU A 58 -6.27 0.18 -9.51
C LEU A 58 -7.10 -0.60 -8.49
N ALA A 59 -7.97 0.09 -7.76
CA ALA A 59 -8.96 -0.55 -6.91
C ALA A 59 -9.98 -1.32 -7.78
N THR A 60 -10.33 -2.52 -7.35
CA THR A 60 -11.33 -3.37 -8.00
C THR A 60 -12.45 -3.70 -7.01
N SER A 61 -13.46 -4.44 -7.47
CA SER A 61 -14.60 -4.81 -6.62
C SER A 61 -14.14 -5.62 -5.39
N GLY A 62 -14.84 -5.43 -4.26
CA GLY A 62 -14.55 -6.13 -3.02
C GLY A 62 -13.32 -5.63 -2.25
N GLY A 63 -12.80 -4.44 -2.56
CA GLY A 63 -11.70 -3.81 -1.81
C GLY A 63 -10.30 -4.32 -2.17
N LYS A 64 -10.19 -5.05 -3.29
CA LYS A 64 -8.92 -5.53 -3.82
C LYS A 64 -8.23 -4.45 -4.67
N VAL A 65 -6.93 -4.62 -4.92
CA VAL A 65 -6.17 -3.75 -5.80
C VAL A 65 -5.33 -4.57 -6.76
N VAL A 66 -5.30 -4.15 -8.02
CA VAL A 66 -4.42 -4.67 -9.05
C VAL A 66 -3.29 -3.68 -9.29
N HIS A 67 -2.06 -4.16 -9.27
CA HIS A 67 -0.86 -3.44 -9.69
C HIS A 67 -0.50 -3.79 -11.13
N ARG A 68 -0.79 -2.88 -12.05
CA ARG A 68 -0.40 -2.98 -13.47
C ARG A 68 0.92 -2.27 -13.70
N ARG A 69 1.79 -2.88 -14.50
CA ARG A 69 3.08 -2.29 -14.89
C ARG A 69 3.19 -2.32 -16.41
N GLU A 70 3.61 -1.20 -16.97
CA GLU A 70 3.90 -1.04 -18.40
C GLU A 70 5.31 -0.44 -18.55
N PHE A 71 6.17 -1.16 -19.27
CA PHE A 71 7.57 -0.81 -19.53
C PHE A 71 7.86 -0.76 -21.04
N GLY A 72 6.85 -0.39 -21.84
CA GLY A 72 6.90 -0.30 -23.30
C GLY A 72 6.60 -1.64 -23.96
N SER A 73 7.62 -2.48 -24.10
CA SER A 73 7.47 -3.81 -24.72
C SER A 73 7.03 -4.90 -23.74
N ARG A 74 6.97 -4.59 -22.45
CA ARG A 74 6.65 -5.55 -21.38
C ARG A 74 5.58 -4.97 -20.48
N ARG A 75 4.51 -5.75 -20.28
CA ARG A 75 3.42 -5.42 -19.39
C ARG A 75 2.98 -6.60 -18.55
N ASP A 76 2.53 -6.33 -17.34
CA ASP A 76 1.89 -7.31 -16.48
C ASP A 76 0.87 -6.68 -15.54
N SER A 77 0.11 -7.54 -14.88
CA SER A 77 -0.98 -7.20 -13.97
C SER A 77 -0.91 -8.17 -12.81
N ASN A 78 -0.80 -7.63 -11.59
CA ASN A 78 -0.41 -8.39 -10.40
C ASN A 78 -1.36 -8.04 -9.25
N ASP A 79 -1.70 -9.01 -8.41
CA ASP A 79 -2.56 -8.75 -7.26
C ASP A 79 -1.75 -8.13 -6.12
N VAL A 80 -2.28 -7.04 -5.55
CA VAL A 80 -1.81 -6.52 -4.27
C VAL A 80 -2.57 -7.27 -3.18
N LEU A 81 -1.85 -8.18 -2.52
CA LEU A 81 -2.41 -9.07 -1.51
C LEU A 81 -2.68 -8.32 -0.21
N GLU A 82 -1.71 -7.52 0.23
CA GLU A 82 -1.74 -6.83 1.52
C GLU A 82 -1.17 -5.43 1.39
N ALA A 83 -1.66 -4.53 2.25
CA ALA A 83 -1.14 -3.19 2.40
C ALA A 83 -1.24 -2.75 3.86
N THR A 84 -0.18 -2.12 4.37
CA THR A 84 -0.14 -1.60 5.74
C THR A 84 0.61 -0.29 5.78
N ILE A 85 0.04 0.71 6.47
CA ILE A 85 0.72 1.99 6.72
C ILE A 85 1.55 1.83 7.99
N GLY A 86 2.87 2.00 7.87
CA GLY A 86 3.80 1.99 8.99
C GLY A 86 3.62 3.20 9.90
N ARG A 87 4.10 3.09 11.14
CA ARG A 87 4.04 4.20 12.12
C ARG A 87 4.84 5.43 11.69
N ASP A 88 5.84 5.23 10.83
CA ASP A 88 6.66 6.26 10.20
C ASP A 88 6.02 6.86 8.94
N GLY A 89 4.80 6.44 8.59
CA GLY A 89 4.08 6.89 7.40
C GLY A 89 4.50 6.21 6.11
N THR A 90 5.41 5.22 6.14
CA THR A 90 5.70 4.39 4.97
C THR A 90 4.53 3.46 4.64
N LEU A 91 4.47 2.97 3.42
CA LEU A 91 3.49 1.98 2.99
C LEU A 91 4.19 0.68 2.65
N GLU A 92 3.87 -0.37 3.38
CA GLU A 92 4.25 -1.74 3.04
C GLU A 92 3.19 -2.35 2.11
N LEU A 93 3.64 -3.02 1.05
CA LEU A 93 2.80 -3.74 0.09
C LEU A 93 3.31 -5.17 -0.08
N VAL A 94 2.41 -6.15 -0.10
CA VAL A 94 2.71 -7.51 -0.56
C VAL A 94 2.05 -7.72 -1.91
N ILE A 95 2.84 -8.03 -2.93
CA ILE A 95 2.38 -8.15 -4.33
C ILE A 95 2.79 -9.50 -4.89
N HIS A 96 1.84 -10.21 -5.49
CA HIS A 96 2.11 -11.46 -6.20
C HIS A 96 2.30 -11.22 -7.70
N PHE A 97 3.53 -11.36 -8.19
CA PHE A 97 3.89 -11.26 -9.60
C PHE A 97 3.69 -12.60 -10.31
N SER A 98 2.50 -12.79 -10.88
CA SER A 98 2.13 -14.06 -11.54
C SER A 98 3.09 -14.44 -12.67
N ALA A 99 3.53 -13.47 -13.48
CA ALA A 99 4.47 -13.71 -14.58
C ALA A 99 5.85 -14.21 -14.12
N LEU A 100 6.21 -13.94 -12.86
CA LEU A 100 7.48 -14.35 -12.27
C LEU A 100 7.32 -15.51 -11.27
N ALA A 101 6.08 -15.94 -10.99
CA ALA A 101 5.73 -16.86 -9.91
C ALA A 101 6.37 -16.46 -8.56
N GLN A 102 6.40 -15.15 -8.25
CA GLN A 102 7.03 -14.62 -7.05
C GLN A 102 6.14 -13.65 -6.29
N THR A 103 6.13 -13.75 -4.97
CA THR A 103 5.51 -12.76 -4.09
C THR A 103 6.60 -11.91 -3.45
N ARG A 104 6.46 -10.58 -3.56
CA ARG A 104 7.45 -9.63 -3.04
C ARG A 104 6.80 -8.67 -2.07
N LYS A 105 7.59 -8.26 -1.09
CA LYS A 105 7.25 -7.20 -0.14
C LYS A 105 7.98 -5.92 -0.52
N PHE A 106 7.23 -4.84 -0.72
CA PHE A 106 7.76 -3.51 -0.98
C PHE A 106 7.50 -2.60 0.21
N VAL A 107 8.42 -1.69 0.47
CA VAL A 107 8.18 -0.54 1.34
C VAL A 107 8.32 0.71 0.49
N LEU A 108 7.30 1.55 0.46
CA LEU A 108 7.28 2.83 -0.24
C LEU A 108 7.32 3.98 0.77
N MET A 109 8.08 5.02 0.46
CA MET A 109 7.96 6.30 1.16
C MET A 109 7.31 7.34 0.25
N LYS A 110 6.65 8.31 0.87
CA LYS A 110 6.16 9.51 0.22
C LYS A 110 7.02 10.71 0.63
N GLY A 111 7.50 11.46 -0.34
CA GLY A 111 8.24 12.70 -0.12
C GLY A 111 7.28 13.85 0.24
N PRO A 112 7.82 14.97 0.77
CA PRO A 112 7.01 16.14 1.13
C PRO A 112 6.33 16.79 -0.07
N ASP A 113 6.83 16.56 -1.28
CA ASP A 113 6.26 17.01 -2.55
C ASP A 113 5.25 16.02 -3.16
N GLY A 114 4.87 14.99 -2.41
CA GLY A 114 3.91 13.97 -2.84
C GLY A 114 4.45 12.91 -3.79
N ARG A 115 5.72 13.00 -4.20
CA ARG A 115 6.38 11.94 -4.97
C ARG A 115 6.58 10.69 -4.12
N VAL A 116 6.74 9.55 -4.77
CA VAL A 116 6.93 8.26 -4.09
C VAL A 116 8.20 7.57 -4.57
N ARG A 117 8.82 6.76 -3.71
CA ARG A 117 9.95 5.90 -4.08
C ARG A 117 9.95 4.63 -3.25
N ALA A 118 10.58 3.59 -3.77
CA ALA A 118 10.79 2.35 -3.03
C ALA A 118 11.96 2.49 -2.04
N MET A 119 11.72 2.14 -0.79
CA MET A 119 12.70 2.03 0.28
C MET A 119 13.18 0.60 0.48
N ALA A 120 12.33 -0.38 0.22
CA ALA A 120 12.72 -1.79 0.23
C ALA A 120 11.96 -2.60 -0.83
N ASN A 121 12.59 -3.68 -1.30
CA ASN A 121 11.98 -4.75 -2.08
C ASN A 121 12.66 -6.06 -1.70
N SER A 122 11.94 -6.98 -1.07
CA SER A 122 12.43 -8.26 -0.55
C SER A 122 11.44 -9.40 -0.85
N THR A 123 11.80 -10.63 -0.50
CA THR A 123 10.83 -11.69 -0.23
C THR A 123 9.90 -11.29 0.93
N VAL A 124 8.81 -12.03 1.13
CA VAL A 124 7.85 -11.76 2.21
C VAL A 124 8.52 -11.90 3.58
N GLU A 125 9.41 -12.87 3.71
CA GLU A 125 10.23 -13.16 4.90
C GLU A 125 11.25 -12.05 5.20
N GLY A 126 11.41 -11.08 4.31
CA GLY A 126 12.38 -10.00 4.47
C GLY A 126 13.81 -10.44 4.18
N THR A 127 13.99 -11.34 3.22
CA THR A 127 15.29 -11.78 2.69
C THR A 127 15.44 -11.38 1.20
N GLU A 128 16.63 -11.59 0.61
CA GLU A 128 16.89 -11.35 -0.82
C GLU A 128 16.44 -9.97 -1.33
N TYR A 129 17.00 -8.93 -0.72
CA TYR A 129 16.70 -7.55 -1.10
C TYR A 129 17.25 -7.22 -2.49
N THR A 130 16.39 -6.67 -3.34
CA THR A 130 16.79 -5.99 -4.59
C THR A 130 16.83 -4.47 -4.40
N VAL A 131 16.12 -3.97 -3.40
CA VAL A 131 16.21 -2.59 -2.89
C VAL A 131 16.29 -2.66 -1.36
N ARG A 132 17.23 -1.95 -0.75
CA ARG A 132 17.37 -1.79 0.70
C ARG A 132 17.78 -0.35 1.02
N ASP A 133 17.16 0.24 2.04
CA ASP A 133 17.39 1.62 2.49
C ASP A 133 17.31 2.64 1.34
N GLY A 134 16.37 2.40 0.42
CA GLY A 134 16.15 3.25 -0.75
C GLY A 134 17.23 3.12 -1.82
N ARG A 135 18.07 2.09 -1.80
CA ARG A 135 19.13 1.87 -2.81
C ARG A 135 19.01 0.50 -3.45
N PHE A 136 19.32 0.39 -4.74
CA PHE A 136 19.40 -0.90 -5.42
C PHE A 136 20.61 -1.68 -4.90
N THR A 137 20.42 -2.96 -4.56
CA THR A 137 21.53 -3.79 -4.06
C THR A 137 22.55 -4.15 -5.14
N SER A 138 22.16 -4.09 -6.41
CA SER A 138 23.02 -4.42 -7.54
C SER A 138 24.06 -3.36 -7.87
N ASN A 139 23.77 -2.07 -7.63
CA ASN A 139 24.64 -0.95 -8.03
C ASN A 139 24.73 0.18 -7.01
N ASN A 140 24.09 0.04 -5.85
CA ASN A 140 24.05 1.01 -4.75
C ASN A 140 23.45 2.39 -5.10
N GLN A 141 22.86 2.55 -6.30
CA GLN A 141 22.22 3.79 -6.69
C GLN A 141 20.90 3.97 -5.94
N PRO A 142 20.54 5.22 -5.58
CA PRO A 142 19.24 5.49 -4.98
C PRO A 142 18.13 5.09 -5.97
N THR A 143 17.04 4.54 -5.44
CA THR A 143 15.81 4.36 -6.22
C THR A 143 15.32 5.73 -6.72
N PRO A 144 14.78 5.79 -7.94
CA PRO A 144 14.28 7.05 -8.48
C PRO A 144 12.95 7.43 -7.82
N TRP A 145 12.67 8.74 -7.79
CA TRP A 145 11.37 9.27 -7.39
C TRP A 145 10.38 9.17 -8.54
N GLN A 146 9.17 8.74 -8.24
CA GLN A 146 8.03 8.71 -9.16
C GLN A 146 7.07 9.85 -8.85
N VAL A 147 6.53 10.43 -9.90
CA VAL A 147 5.47 11.44 -9.87
C VAL A 147 4.14 10.78 -10.21
N ARG A 148 3.05 11.33 -9.67
CA ARG A 148 1.69 10.91 -10.00
C ARG A 148 1.34 11.49 -11.37
N CYS A 149 0.95 10.62 -12.31
CA CYS A 149 0.49 11.06 -13.62
C CYS A 149 -0.98 11.48 -13.57
N SER A 150 -1.33 12.49 -14.35
CA SER A 150 -2.73 12.81 -14.63
C SER A 150 -3.40 11.68 -15.42
N ARG A 151 -4.73 11.67 -15.44
CA ARG A 151 -5.49 10.65 -16.19
C ARG A 151 -5.19 10.69 -17.69
N GLU A 152 -5.00 11.88 -18.25
CA GLU A 152 -4.66 12.07 -19.67
C GLU A 152 -3.29 11.47 -19.99
N GLN A 153 -2.28 11.81 -19.21
CA GLN A 153 -0.91 11.28 -19.37
C GLN A 153 -0.86 9.76 -19.19
N ALA A 154 -1.64 9.23 -18.27
CA ALA A 154 -1.73 7.78 -18.04
C ALA A 154 -2.38 7.04 -19.22
N PHE A 155 -3.35 7.66 -19.90
CA PHE A 155 -4.05 7.04 -21.04
C PHE A 155 -3.28 7.20 -22.36
N GLN A 156 -2.52 8.28 -22.52
CA GLN A 156 -1.74 8.52 -23.74
C GLN A 156 -0.63 7.47 -23.92
N PHE A 157 -0.12 6.90 -22.82
CA PHE A 157 1.06 6.02 -22.84
C PHE A 157 0.90 4.69 -22.10
N GLY A 158 -0.24 4.44 -21.44
CA GLY A 158 -0.55 3.19 -20.72
C GLY A 158 -1.63 2.38 -21.41
#